data_AF-A0A925C4B6-F1
#
_entry.id   AF-A0A925C4B6-F1
#
_cell.length_a   1.000
_cell.length_b   1.000
_cell.length_c   1.000
_cell.angle_alpha   90.00
_cell.angle_beta   90.00
_cell.angle_gamma   90.00
#
_symmetry.space_group_name_H-M   'P 1'
#
loop_
_entity.id
_entity.type
_entity.pdbx_description
1 polymer ?
#
loop_
_entity_poly.entity_id
_entity_poly.type
_entity_poly.pdbx_seq_one_letter_code
_entity_poly.pdbx_strand_id
1 'polypeptide(L)' 'MSGEEFEPLLTVGEDGVLYMSVGLIDLEDEEPGMVDHPLFFCPFCGTKLQTVEEVRAKTGGENGADD' A
#
# COMPACT_ATOMS: atom_id res chain seq x y z
N MET A 1 -6.98 -10.52 13.36
CA MET A 1 -7.88 -10.03 14.41
C MET A 1 -9.27 -10.59 14.21
N SER A 2 -10.04 -10.74 15.30
CA SER A 2 -11.51 -10.66 15.23
C SER A 2 -11.90 -9.34 14.56
N GLY A 3 -12.91 -9.32 13.69
CA GLY A 3 -13.24 -8.19 12.80
C GLY A 3 -13.70 -6.87 13.44
N GLU A 4 -12.94 -6.30 14.38
CA GLU A 4 -13.22 -5.04 15.08
C GLU A 4 -12.16 -3.93 14.89
N GLU A 5 -11.00 -4.20 14.27
CA GLU A 5 -10.10 -3.16 13.77
C GLU A 5 -10.21 -3.11 12.23
N PHE A 6 -11.03 -2.19 11.74
CA PHE A 6 -11.23 -1.98 10.30
C PHE A 6 -10.02 -1.24 9.73
N GLU A 7 -9.10 -1.97 9.11
CA GLU A 7 -8.11 -1.38 8.22
C GLU A 7 -8.78 -1.08 6.87
N PRO A 8 -8.86 0.20 6.46
CA PRO A 8 -9.51 0.57 5.21
C PRO A 8 -8.81 -0.07 4.01
N LEU A 9 -9.58 -0.66 3.10
CA LEU A 9 -9.07 -1.20 1.83
C LEU A 9 -8.25 -0.16 1.04
N LEU A 10 -8.54 1.13 1.22
CA LEU A 10 -7.80 2.26 0.67
C LEU A 10 -7.37 3.18 1.81
N THR A 11 -6.07 3.38 1.98
CA THR A 11 -5.52 4.19 3.07
C THR A 11 -4.35 5.05 2.60
N VAL A 12 -4.12 6.19 3.27
CA VAL A 12 -2.91 7.00 3.07
C VAL A 12 -1.94 6.63 4.17
N GLY A 13 -0.76 6.12 3.78
CA GLY A 13 0.29 5.76 4.71
C GLY A 13 0.90 6.98 5.40
N GLU A 14 1.71 6.75 6.44
CA GLU A 14 2.45 7.80 7.13
C GLU A 14 3.47 8.52 6.21
N ASP A 15 3.89 7.84 5.15
CA ASP A 15 4.70 8.36 4.04
C ASP A 15 3.91 9.29 3.09
N GLY A 16 2.59 9.42 3.28
CA GLY A 16 1.70 10.22 2.44
C GLY A 16 1.39 9.58 1.08
N VAL A 17 1.65 8.29 0.89
CA VAL A 17 1.29 7.54 -0.31
C VAL A 17 -0.09 6.90 -0.14
N LEU A 18 -0.94 7.00 -1.17
CA LEU A 18 -2.20 6.24 -1.21
C LEU A 18 -1.92 4.77 -1.55
N TYR A 19 -2.31 3.87 -0.67
CA TYR A 19 -2.20 2.42 -0.80
C TYR A 19 -3.57 1.76 -0.91
N MET A 20 -3.57 0.55 -1.50
CA MET A 20 -4.69 -0.37 -1.47
C MET A 20 -4.22 -1.73 -1.00
N SER A 21 -4.96 -2.35 -0.08
CA SER A 21 -4.69 -3.72 0.32
C SER A 21 -5.15 -4.69 -0.78
N VAL A 22 -4.25 -5.54 -1.25
CA VAL A 22 -4.47 -6.44 -2.39
C VAL A 22 -4.53 -7.92 -2.00
N GLY A 23 -4.26 -8.24 -0.74
CA GLY A 23 -4.32 -9.61 -0.25
C GLY A 23 -3.90 -9.75 1.21
N LEU A 24 -3.90 -11.00 1.65
CA LEU A 24 -3.39 -11.43 2.94
C LEU A 24 -2.12 -12.26 2.70
N ILE A 25 -1.11 -12.05 3.53
CA ILE A 25 0.05 -12.94 3.65
C ILE A 25 -0.08 -13.72 4.95
N ASP A 26 0.11 -15.04 4.85
CA ASP A 26 0.15 -15.91 6.02
C ASP A 26 1.50 -15.72 6.73
N LEU A 27 1.46 -15.44 8.04
CA LEU A 27 2.64 -15.25 8.86
C LEU A 27 2.65 -16.38 9.90
N GLU A 28 3.73 -17.16 9.94
CA GLU A 28 3.84 -18.26 10.90
C GLU A 28 3.80 -17.71 12.33
N ASP A 29 2.93 -18.30 13.17
CA ASP A 29 2.69 -17.93 14.57
C ASP A 29 2.12 -16.51 14.82
N GLU A 30 1.69 -15.80 13.78
CA GLU A 30 1.07 -14.48 13.86
C GLU A 30 -0.28 -14.41 13.12
N GLU A 31 -1.01 -13.31 13.26
CA GLU A 31 -2.21 -13.10 12.45
C GLU A 31 -1.83 -12.75 11.00
N PRO A 32 -2.61 -13.19 9.98
CA PRO A 32 -2.31 -12.87 8.59
C PRO A 32 -2.18 -11.36 8.36
N GLY A 33 -1.04 -10.95 7.79
CA GLY A 33 -0.78 -9.55 7.48
C GLY A 33 -1.46 -9.10 6.20
N MET A 34 -1.84 -7.83 6.11
CA MET A 34 -2.32 -7.24 4.86
C MET A 34 -1.15 -6.90 3.93
N VAL A 35 -1.31 -7.12 2.63
CA VAL A 35 -0.34 -6.68 1.61
C VAL A 35 -0.86 -5.40 0.96
N ASP A 36 -0.16 -4.29 1.17
CA ASP A 36 -0.51 -2.98 0.62
C ASP A 36 0.31 -2.64 -0.62
N HIS A 37 -0.37 -2.09 -1.65
CA HIS A 37 0.28 -1.69 -2.90
C HIS A 37 -0.06 -0.23 -3.26
N PRO A 38 0.94 0.59 -3.68
CA PRO A 38 0.70 1.99 -3.99
C PRO A 38 -0.23 2.15 -5.20
N LEU A 39 -1.21 3.04 -5.07
CA LEU A 39 -2.14 3.38 -6.14
C LEU A 39 -1.64 4.55 -6.98
N PHE A 40 -1.27 4.24 -8.22
CA PHE A 40 -0.92 5.23 -9.24
C PHE A 40 -2.13 5.77 -9.99
N PHE A 41 -3.17 4.94 -10.16
CA PHE A 41 -4.40 5.31 -10.85
C PHE A 41 -5.62 4.96 -9.99
N CYS A 42 -6.64 5.80 -10.03
CA CYS A 42 -7.91 5.57 -9.35
C CYS A 42 -8.59 4.33 -9.94
N PRO A 43 -8.91 3.29 -9.14
CA PRO A 43 -9.54 2.07 -9.64
C PRO A 43 -10.97 2.28 -10.15
N PHE A 44 -11.59 3.43 -9.86
CA PHE A 44 -12.97 3.74 -10.25
C PHE A 44 -13.09 4.52 -11.56
N CYS A 45 -12.21 5.49 -11.79
CA CYS A 45 -12.31 6.41 -12.94
C CYS A 45 -11.04 6.50 -13.78
N GLY A 46 -9.96 5.81 -13.40
CA GLY A 46 -8.70 5.79 -14.15
C GLY A 46 -7.86 7.06 -14.04
N THR A 47 -8.28 8.07 -13.26
CA THR A 47 -7.48 9.27 -13.01
C THR A 47 -6.13 8.89 -12.42
N LYS A 48 -5.04 9.45 -12.97
CA LYS A 48 -3.71 9.30 -12.38
C LYS A 48 -3.66 10.08 -11.06
N LEU A 49 -3.40 9.38 -9.95
CA LEU A 49 -3.38 9.94 -8.60
C LEU A 49 -1.97 10.27 -8.13
N GLN A 50 -0.99 9.45 -8.52
CA GLN A 50 0.41 9.57 -8.12
C GLN A 50 1.34 9.06 -9.24
N THR A 51 2.59 9.50 -9.27
CA THR A 51 3.64 8.94 -10.14
C THR A 51 4.64 8.07 -9.38
N VAL A 52 5.40 7.25 -10.11
CA VAL A 52 6.46 6.41 -9.52
C VAL A 52 7.51 7.28 -8.85
N GLU A 53 7.87 8.41 -9.45
CA GLU A 53 8.83 9.37 -8.91
C GLU A 53 8.30 10.01 -7.61
N GLU A 54 7.03 10.40 -7.57
CA GLU A 54 6.40 10.96 -6.36
C GLU A 54 6.37 9.94 -5.22
N VAL A 55 6.00 8.69 -5.51
CA VAL A 55 5.98 7.61 -4.52
C VAL A 55 7.39 7.32 -4.01
N ARG A 56 8.39 7.23 -4.89
CA ARG A 56 9.80 7.05 -4.51
C ARG A 56 10.32 8.21 -3.64
N ALA A 57 9.97 9.44 -3.98
CA ALA A 57 10.36 10.61 -3.20
C ALA A 57 9.74 10.60 -1.79
N LYS A 58 8.47 10.16 -1.66
CA LYS A 58 7.75 10.04 -0.38
C LYS A 58 8.26 8.90 0.49
N THR A 59 8.57 7.75 -0.12
CA THR A 59 9.05 6.54 0.57
C THR A 59 10.54 6.58 0.90
N GLY A 60 11.24 7.69 0.56
CA GLY A 60 12.66 7.86 0.88
C GLY A 60 13.59 7.02 0.01
N GLY A 61 13.22 6.78 -1.25
CA GLY A 61 13.91 5.91 -2.19
C GLY A 61 15.35 6.34 -2.52
N GLU A 62 16.29 5.98 -1.66
CA GLU A 62 17.58 5.43 -2.07
C GLU A 62 17.52 3.92 -1.83
N ASN A 63 17.80 3.14 -2.89
CA ASN A 63 17.75 1.66 -3.01
C ASN A 63 16.45 1.11 -3.60
N GLY A 64 16.39 1.14 -4.93
CA GLY A 64 15.63 0.14 -5.67
C GLY A 64 16.21 -1.25 -5.43
N ALA A 65 15.36 -2.17 -4.99
CA ALA A 65 15.62 -3.60 -5.13
C ALA A 65 15.31 -3.99 -6.59
N ASP A 66 16.27 -3.74 -7.47
CA ASP A 66 16.55 -4.63 -8.60
C ASP A 66 17.55 -5.68 -8.08
N ASP A 67 17.07 -6.88 -7.77
CA ASP A 67 17.78 -8.16 -7.97
C ASP A 67 16.74 -9.28 -8.22
#